data_AF-A0A523NV87-F1
#
_entry.id   AF-A0A523NV87-F1
#
_cell.length_a   1.000
_cell.length_b   1.000
_cell.length_c   1.000
_cell.angle_alpha   90.00
_cell.angle_beta   90.00
_cell.angle_gamma   90.00
#
_symmetry.space_group_name_H-M   'P 1'
#
loop_
_entity.id
_entity.type
_entity.pdbx_description
1 polymer ?
#
loop_
_entity_poly.entity_id
_entity_poly.type
_entity_poly.pdbx_seq_one_letter_code
_entity_poly.pdbx_strand_id
1 'polypeptide(L)'
;MQRFSPIVLLFAALSPGTAGAGPAQSIELVDGSVVHAEVLSLNDGIYTLRSESLGQMRIPATQIKSITASSTTTTPISSKAVQVDAIRRSLEQDPDVMGKLKTLQHNPLLDNILNDPTTMRAIQAGDFDSLMNNPKIKALMEHPTIREISQGADR
;
A
#
# COMPACT_ATOMS: atom_id res chain seq x y z
N MET A 1 39.91 6.19 -59.88
CA MET A 1 41.11 5.67 -59.20
C MET A 1 41.45 6.59 -58.04
N GLN A 2 41.69 6.00 -56.85
CA GLN A 2 42.49 6.55 -55.73
C GLN A 2 41.84 7.71 -54.92
N ARG A 3 41.78 7.74 -53.57
CA ARG A 3 42.58 7.10 -52.50
C ARG A 3 41.81 6.97 -51.16
N PHE A 4 42.38 6.14 -50.30
CA PHE A 4 42.03 5.74 -48.93
C PHE A 4 41.92 6.88 -47.88
N SER A 5 41.05 6.65 -46.87
CA SER A 5 41.02 7.02 -45.42
C SER A 5 42.21 7.79 -44.79
N PRO A 6 42.14 8.46 -43.60
CA PRO A 6 41.29 8.15 -42.41
C PRO A 6 40.85 9.33 -41.48
N ILE A 7 40.02 9.02 -40.47
CA ILE A 7 39.99 9.51 -39.06
C ILE A 7 40.29 11.01 -38.77
N VAL A 8 39.27 11.73 -38.24
CA VAL A 8 39.33 12.75 -37.15
C VAL A 8 37.88 12.87 -36.60
N LEU A 9 37.47 12.20 -35.51
CA LEU A 9 37.61 12.50 -34.08
C LEU A 9 37.09 13.89 -33.62
N LEU A 10 36.03 13.82 -32.78
CA LEU A 10 35.71 14.70 -31.66
C LEU A 10 34.79 15.93 -31.93
N PHE A 11 33.51 15.80 -31.60
CA PHE A 11 32.91 16.76 -30.66
C PHE A 11 31.85 16.10 -29.79
N ALA A 12 32.02 16.32 -28.49
CA ALA A 12 31.33 15.67 -27.41
C ALA A 12 29.87 16.12 -27.32
N ALA A 13 28.97 15.14 -27.30
CA ALA A 13 27.64 15.28 -26.74
C ALA A 13 27.37 14.05 -25.89
N LEU A 14 28.19 13.86 -24.85
CA LEU A 14 27.89 12.87 -23.81
C LEU A 14 27.60 13.64 -22.54
N SER A 15 26.37 14.16 -22.47
CA SER A 15 25.74 14.52 -21.22
C SER A 15 25.89 13.32 -20.28
N PRO A 16 26.55 13.43 -19.13
CA PRO A 16 26.43 12.42 -18.11
C PRO A 16 24.96 12.45 -17.67
N GLY A 17 24.16 11.55 -18.24
CA GLY A 17 22.85 11.23 -17.69
C GLY A 17 23.11 10.84 -16.24
N THR A 18 22.62 11.68 -15.33
CA THR A 18 22.58 11.36 -13.91
C THR A 18 21.83 10.04 -13.80
N ALA A 19 22.58 8.94 -13.64
CA ALA A 19 22.06 7.70 -13.13
C ALA A 19 21.69 7.96 -11.67
N GLY A 20 20.57 8.65 -11.47
CA GLY A 20 19.90 8.68 -10.18
C GLY A 20 19.50 7.25 -9.91
N ALA A 21 20.20 6.60 -8.98
CA ALA A 21 19.81 5.31 -8.45
C ALA A 21 18.41 5.44 -7.85
N GLY A 22 17.41 5.07 -8.65
CA GLY A 22 16.05 4.90 -8.19
C GLY A 22 15.98 3.79 -7.14
N PRO A 23 15.03 3.86 -6.20
CA PRO A 23 14.87 2.83 -5.19
C PRO A 23 14.61 1.48 -5.85
N ALA A 24 15.34 0.44 -5.43
CA ALA A 24 15.12 -0.92 -5.89
C ALA A 24 13.66 -1.34 -5.61
N GLN A 25 12.99 -1.83 -6.65
CA GLN A 25 11.59 -2.22 -6.62
C GLN A 25 11.50 -3.75 -6.64
N SER A 26 10.45 -4.31 -6.07
CA SER A 26 10.13 -5.73 -6.17
C SER A 26 9.10 -5.93 -7.29
N ILE A 27 9.49 -6.62 -8.35
CA ILE A 27 8.67 -6.89 -9.54
C ILE A 27 8.23 -8.35 -9.49
N GLU A 28 6.94 -8.61 -9.34
CA GLU A 28 6.35 -9.95 -9.47
C GLU A 28 5.97 -10.18 -10.93
N LEU A 29 6.51 -11.24 -11.52
CA LEU A 29 6.17 -11.68 -12.87
C LEU A 29 4.91 -12.55 -12.86
N VAL A 30 4.28 -12.71 -14.02
CA VAL A 30 3.10 -13.57 -14.22
C VAL A 30 3.35 -15.04 -13.85
N ASP A 31 4.61 -15.47 -13.88
CA ASP A 31 5.07 -16.80 -13.48
C ASP A 31 5.18 -16.96 -11.94
N GLY A 32 4.98 -15.89 -11.17
CA GLY A 32 5.16 -15.88 -9.71
C GLY A 32 6.60 -15.62 -9.26
N SER A 33 7.54 -15.54 -10.20
CA SER A 33 8.93 -15.12 -9.95
C SER A 33 8.98 -13.67 -9.47
N VAL A 34 9.79 -13.38 -8.44
CA VAL A 34 9.96 -12.03 -7.89
C VAL A 34 11.38 -11.54 -8.18
N VAL A 35 11.49 -10.34 -8.76
CA VAL A 35 12.75 -9.73 -9.17
C VAL A 35 12.94 -8.40 -8.45
N HIS A 36 14.07 -8.24 -7.77
CA HIS A 36 14.46 -6.96 -7.18
C HIS A 36 15.28 -6.16 -8.19
N ALA A 37 14.70 -5.08 -8.72
CA ALA A 37 15.35 -4.23 -9.70
C ALA A 37 14.81 -2.81 -9.71
N GLU A 38 15.65 -1.88 -10.14
CA GLU A 38 15.29 -0.48 -10.39
C GLU A 38 14.67 -0.33 -11.79
N VAL A 39 13.53 0.35 -11.91
CA VAL A 39 12.98 0.72 -13.23
C VAL A 39 13.73 1.93 -13.77
N LEU A 40 14.57 1.71 -14.78
CA LEU A 40 15.30 2.78 -15.46
C LEU A 40 14.41 3.53 -16.45
N SER A 41 13.55 2.83 -17.20
CA SER A 41 12.66 3.42 -18.20
C SER A 41 11.58 2.44 -18.64
N LEU A 42 10.42 2.96 -19.07
CA LEU A 42 9.36 2.22 -19.75
C LEU A 42 9.26 2.75 -21.18
N ASN A 43 9.56 1.90 -22.17
CA ASN A 43 9.48 2.29 -23.57
C ASN A 43 8.78 1.20 -24.38
N ASP A 44 7.74 1.59 -25.14
CA ASP A 44 6.96 0.65 -25.97
C ASP A 44 6.36 -0.54 -25.19
N GLY A 45 5.96 -0.31 -23.93
CA GLY A 45 5.46 -1.37 -23.05
C GLY A 45 6.54 -2.33 -22.55
N ILE A 46 7.83 -2.02 -22.73
CA ILE A 46 8.96 -2.79 -22.21
C ILE A 46 9.63 -2.01 -21.08
N TYR A 47 9.67 -2.61 -19.89
CA TYR A 47 10.40 -2.10 -18.74
C TYR A 47 11.88 -2.44 -18.87
N THR A 48 12.71 -1.41 -18.92
CA THR A 48 14.16 -1.54 -18.74
C THR A 48 14.44 -1.45 -17.26
N LEU A 49 14.76 -2.60 -16.67
CA LEU A 49 15.08 -2.77 -15.27
C LEU A 49 16.59 -2.90 -15.09
N ARG A 50 17.11 -2.50 -13.94
CA ARG A 50 18.49 -2.76 -13.52
C ARG A 50 18.48 -3.41 -12.16
N SER A 51 18.92 -4.66 -12.10
CA SER A 51 19.16 -5.37 -10.86
C SER A 51 20.65 -5.29 -10.51
N GLU A 52 20.97 -5.19 -9.22
CA GLU A 52 22.35 -5.24 -8.74
C GLU A 52 23.00 -6.61 -8.98
N SER A 53 22.23 -7.70 -8.88
CA SER A 53 22.74 -9.06 -9.01
C SER A 53 22.71 -9.58 -10.44
N LEU A 54 21.73 -9.13 -11.23
CA LEU A 54 21.48 -9.64 -12.59
C LEU A 54 21.82 -8.63 -13.70
N GLY A 55 22.18 -7.41 -13.35
CA GLY A 55 22.46 -6.35 -14.32
C GLY A 55 21.20 -5.78 -14.99
N GLN A 56 21.35 -5.25 -16.20
CA GLN A 56 20.25 -4.63 -16.94
C GLN A 56 19.40 -5.67 -17.66
N MET A 57 18.09 -5.68 -17.40
CA MET A 57 17.12 -6.60 -17.96
C MET A 57 15.96 -5.84 -18.61
N ARG A 58 15.43 -6.38 -19.71
CA ARG A 58 14.25 -5.85 -20.40
C ARG A 58 13.07 -6.80 -20.20
N ILE A 59 12.06 -6.38 -19.46
CA ILE A 59 10.87 -7.18 -19.18
C ILE A 59 9.65 -6.54 -19.85
N PRO A 60 8.86 -7.27 -20.65
CA PRO A 60 7.59 -6.78 -21.18
C PRO A 60 6.60 -6.49 -20.05
N ALA A 61 5.82 -5.41 -20.15
CA ALA A 61 4.74 -5.10 -19.21
C ALA A 61 3.72 -6.25 -19.10
N THR A 62 3.51 -7.00 -20.18
CA THR A 62 2.61 -8.18 -20.22
C THR A 62 3.08 -9.34 -19.34
N GLN A 63 4.37 -9.38 -19.01
CA GLN A 63 4.97 -10.40 -18.15
C GLN A 63 5.03 -9.95 -16.69
N ILE A 64 4.64 -8.71 -16.39
CA ILE A 64 4.67 -8.14 -15.06
C ILE A 64 3.26 -8.20 -14.47
N LYS A 65 3.15 -8.86 -13.34
CA LYS A 65 1.90 -8.99 -12.59
C LYS A 65 1.74 -7.83 -11.60
N SER A 66 2.82 -7.45 -10.92
CA SER A 66 2.82 -6.32 -9.98
C SER A 66 4.20 -5.71 -9.83
N ILE A 67 4.28 -4.38 -9.65
CA ILE A 67 5.51 -3.65 -9.32
C ILE A 67 5.28 -2.98 -7.97
N THR A 68 5.98 -3.46 -6.94
CA THR A 68 5.94 -2.88 -5.61
C THR A 68 7.24 -2.12 -5.38
N ALA A 69 7.18 -0.79 -5.41
CA ALA A 69 8.32 0.02 -5.00
C ALA A 69 8.55 -0.21 -3.49
N SER A 70 9.80 -0.51 -3.09
CA SER A 70 10.22 -0.45 -1.69
C SER A 70 10.35 1.00 -1.22
N SER A 71 9.34 1.82 -1.51
CA SER A 71 9.15 3.13 -0.90
C SER A 71 8.32 2.90 0.36
N THR A 72 8.99 2.79 1.49
CA THR A 72 8.44 3.25 2.76
C THR A 72 7.86 4.66 2.50
N THR A 73 6.55 4.80 2.69
CA THR A 73 5.76 6.03 2.50
C THR A 73 5.24 6.27 1.08
N THR A 74 4.12 5.63 0.74
CA THR A 74 2.90 6.36 0.35
C THR A 74 1.73 5.43 0.61
N THR A 75 1.06 5.67 1.73
CA THR A 75 -0.30 5.21 2.03
C THR A 75 -1.20 5.41 0.80
N PRO A 76 -1.85 4.35 0.27
CA PRO A 76 -3.00 4.55 -0.60
C PRO A 76 -4.18 5.06 0.26
N ILE A 77 -4.20 6.37 0.52
CA ILE A 77 -5.47 7.11 0.57
C ILE A 77 -5.86 7.32 -0.91
N SER A 78 -7.01 6.97 -1.46
CA SER A 78 -8.34 6.80 -0.92
C SER A 78 -9.10 5.85 -1.84
N SER A 79 -9.37 4.63 -1.37
CA SER A 79 -10.59 3.90 -1.75
C SER A 79 -11.39 3.49 -0.50
N LYS A 80 -10.77 3.57 0.67
CA LYS A 80 -11.40 3.26 1.96
C LYS A 80 -12.05 4.48 2.61
N ALA A 81 -11.56 5.69 2.37
CA ALA A 81 -12.17 6.92 2.90
C ALA A 81 -13.59 7.15 2.37
N VAL A 82 -13.81 6.98 1.06
CA VAL A 82 -15.15 7.08 0.45
C VAL A 82 -16.10 6.01 0.99
N GLN A 83 -15.59 4.82 1.25
CA GLN A 83 -16.38 3.71 1.79
C GLN A 83 -16.72 3.96 3.27
N VAL A 84 -15.78 4.48 4.06
CA VAL A 84 -16.00 4.87 5.47
C VAL A 84 -16.99 6.03 5.58
N ASP A 85 -16.96 7.03 4.68
CA ASP A 85 -17.94 8.13 4.66
C ASP A 85 -19.36 7.66 4.30
N ALA A 86 -19.50 6.73 3.35
CA ALA A 86 -20.79 6.13 3.00
C ALA A 86 -21.35 5.27 4.16
N ILE A 87 -20.49 4.45 4.78
CA ILE A 87 -20.82 3.66 5.96
C ILE A 87 -21.24 4.57 7.11
N ARG A 88 -20.52 5.68 7.33
CA ARG A 88 -20.83 6.68 8.37
C ARG A 88 -22.22 7.28 8.17
N ARG A 89 -22.58 7.69 6.95
CA ARG A 89 -23.92 8.23 6.65
C ARG A 89 -25.03 7.20 6.84
N SER A 90 -24.84 5.96 6.40
CA SER A 90 -25.82 4.90 6.64
C SER A 90 -25.99 4.61 8.14
N LEU A 91 -24.90 4.58 8.91
CA LEU A 91 -24.96 4.44 10.37
C LEU A 91 -25.67 5.60 11.07
N GLU A 92 -25.49 6.84 10.57
CA GLU A 92 -26.13 8.04 11.12
C GLU A 92 -27.63 8.10 10.81
N GLN A 93 -28.05 7.51 9.68
CA GLN A 93 -29.46 7.48 9.25
C GLN A 93 -30.25 6.32 9.84
N ASP A 94 -29.58 5.32 10.41
CA ASP A 94 -30.24 4.15 10.96
C ASP A 94 -30.56 4.33 12.46
N PRO A 95 -31.84 4.50 12.84
CA PRO A 95 -32.23 4.77 14.22
C PRO A 95 -31.94 3.59 15.15
N ASP A 96 -31.90 2.36 14.63
CA ASP A 96 -31.52 1.16 15.38
C ASP A 96 -30.02 1.19 15.71
N VAL A 97 -29.18 1.55 14.73
CA VAL A 97 -27.74 1.69 14.96
C VAL A 97 -27.41 2.85 15.89
N MET A 98 -28.13 3.98 15.80
CA MET A 98 -27.94 5.11 16.72
C MET A 98 -28.29 4.72 18.18
N GLY A 99 -29.36 3.92 18.37
CA GLY A 99 -29.71 3.36 19.68
C GLY A 99 -28.62 2.44 20.22
N LYS A 100 -28.10 1.54 19.38
CA LYS A 100 -27.05 0.59 19.74
C LYS A 100 -25.68 1.27 19.96
N LEU A 101 -25.38 2.34 19.24
CA LEU A 101 -24.19 3.18 19.46
C LEU A 101 -24.27 3.90 20.80
N LYS A 102 -25.45 4.35 21.22
CA LYS A 102 -25.66 4.96 22.54
C LYS A 102 -25.49 3.94 23.67
N THR A 103 -25.94 2.71 23.47
CA THR A 103 -25.66 1.58 24.39
C THR A 103 -24.16 1.25 24.45
N LEU A 104 -23.46 1.30 23.32
CA LEU A 104 -22.01 1.13 23.25
C LEU A 104 -21.25 2.29 23.92
N GLN A 105 -21.68 3.53 23.74
CA GLN A 105 -21.10 4.70 24.40
C GLN A 105 -21.21 4.62 25.93
N HIS A 106 -22.30 4.05 26.44
CA HIS A 106 -22.49 3.77 27.87
C HIS A 106 -21.89 2.42 28.32
N ASN A 107 -21.20 1.70 27.44
CA ASN A 107 -20.64 0.40 27.78
C ASN A 107 -19.29 0.56 28.50
N PRO A 108 -19.15 0.01 29.73
CA PRO A 108 -17.89 0.07 30.47
C PRO A 108 -16.71 -0.56 29.72
N LEU A 109 -16.96 -1.48 28.77
CA LEU A 109 -15.94 -2.09 27.92
C LEU A 109 -15.29 -1.08 26.97
N LEU A 110 -16.08 -0.17 26.38
CA LEU A 110 -15.59 0.87 25.48
C LEU A 110 -14.81 1.94 26.25
N ASP A 111 -15.28 2.33 27.42
CA ASP A 111 -14.56 3.22 28.32
C ASP A 111 -13.17 2.65 28.67
N ASN A 112 -13.11 1.36 29.01
CA ASN A 112 -11.86 0.65 29.31
C ASN A 112 -10.88 0.55 28.13
N ILE A 113 -11.38 0.59 26.89
CA ILE A 113 -10.58 0.57 25.67
C ILE A 113 -10.08 1.98 25.34
N LEU A 114 -10.94 2.99 25.49
CA LEU A 114 -10.55 4.39 25.29
C LEU A 114 -9.59 4.89 26.37
N ASN A 115 -9.70 4.40 27.60
CA ASN A 115 -8.74 4.67 28.68
C ASN A 115 -7.43 3.86 28.54
N ASP A 116 -7.36 2.92 27.59
CA ASP A 116 -6.21 2.04 27.45
C ASP A 116 -5.08 2.72 26.64
N PRO A 117 -3.92 3.00 27.25
CA PRO A 117 -2.84 3.70 26.56
C PRO A 117 -2.24 2.87 25.42
N THR A 118 -2.23 1.55 25.54
CA THR A 118 -1.75 0.64 24.48
C THR A 118 -2.64 0.66 23.26
N THR A 119 -3.97 0.65 23.45
CA THR A 119 -4.95 0.76 22.38
C THR A 119 -4.84 2.11 21.67
N MET A 120 -4.79 3.21 22.43
CA MET A 120 -4.64 4.56 21.87
C MET A 120 -3.38 4.71 21.03
N ARG A 121 -2.26 4.14 21.47
CA ARG A 121 -1.00 4.12 20.72
C ARG A 121 -1.10 3.27 19.45
N ALA A 122 -1.73 2.11 19.53
CA ALA A 122 -1.92 1.23 18.37
C ALA A 122 -2.83 1.88 17.31
N ILE A 123 -3.90 2.57 17.72
CA ILE A 123 -4.77 3.34 16.80
C ILE A 123 -3.97 4.45 16.12
N GLN A 124 -3.20 5.23 16.88
CA GLN A 124 -2.39 6.34 16.35
C GLN A 124 -1.29 5.85 15.40
N ALA A 125 -0.71 4.68 15.69
CA ALA A 125 0.31 4.05 14.85
C ALA A 125 -0.27 3.30 13.65
N GLY A 126 -1.59 3.09 13.57
CA GLY A 126 -2.21 2.21 12.59
C GLY A 126 -1.81 0.73 12.77
N ASP A 127 -1.44 0.34 13.98
CA ASP A 127 -0.95 -0.99 14.34
C ASP A 127 -2.13 -1.93 14.63
N PHE A 128 -2.75 -2.43 13.56
CA PHE A 128 -3.89 -3.33 13.62
C PHE A 128 -3.56 -4.68 14.29
N ASP A 129 -2.32 -5.13 14.23
CA ASP A 129 -1.87 -6.38 14.86
C ASP A 129 -1.96 -6.27 16.38
N SER A 130 -1.44 -5.19 16.95
CA SER A 130 -1.53 -4.89 18.38
C SER A 130 -2.98 -4.71 18.84
N LEU A 131 -3.83 -4.10 18.01
CA LEU A 131 -5.27 -3.98 18.31
C LEU A 131 -5.95 -5.34 18.32
N MET A 132 -5.69 -6.20 17.33
CA MET A 132 -6.33 -7.51 17.23
C MET A 132 -5.85 -8.49 18.30
N ASN A 133 -4.60 -8.34 18.76
CA ASN A 133 -4.06 -9.16 19.83
C ASN A 133 -4.43 -8.64 21.24
N ASN A 134 -5.04 -7.45 21.34
CA ASN A 134 -5.46 -6.88 22.62
C ASN A 134 -6.70 -7.63 23.17
N PRO A 135 -6.64 -8.17 24.40
CA PRO A 135 -7.74 -8.92 24.99
C PRO A 135 -9.03 -8.10 25.14
N LYS A 136 -8.93 -6.78 25.31
CA LYS A 136 -10.10 -5.88 25.40
C LYS A 136 -10.82 -5.76 24.05
N ILE A 137 -10.07 -5.70 22.95
CA ILE A 137 -10.63 -5.67 21.60
C ILE A 137 -11.27 -7.01 21.26
N LYS A 138 -10.65 -8.13 21.64
CA LYS A 138 -11.27 -9.46 21.51
C LYS A 138 -12.58 -9.57 22.29
N ALA A 139 -12.59 -9.14 23.55
CA ALA A 139 -13.80 -9.11 24.38
C ALA A 139 -14.89 -8.19 23.80
N LEU A 140 -14.51 -7.09 23.14
CA LEU A 140 -15.45 -6.22 22.43
C LEU A 140 -16.04 -6.94 21.20
N MET A 141 -15.23 -7.65 20.41
CA MET A 141 -15.71 -8.43 19.26
C MET A 141 -16.68 -9.55 19.65
N GLU A 142 -16.49 -10.13 20.84
CA GLU A 142 -17.37 -11.17 21.38
C GLU A 142 -18.69 -10.60 21.94
N HIS A 143 -18.81 -9.27 22.06
CA HIS A 143 -20.00 -8.64 22.61
C HIS A 143 -21.21 -8.76 21.64
N PRO A 144 -22.40 -9.15 22.14
CA PRO A 144 -23.58 -9.37 21.31
C PRO A 144 -23.97 -8.14 20.48
N THR A 145 -23.87 -6.94 21.05
CA THR A 145 -24.16 -5.68 20.35
C THR A 145 -23.24 -5.42 19.15
N ILE A 146 -21.96 -5.82 19.21
CA ILE A 146 -21.03 -5.66 18.08
C ILE A 146 -21.39 -6.62 16.95
N ARG A 147 -21.79 -7.85 17.31
CA ARG A 147 -22.24 -8.87 16.36
C ARG A 147 -23.53 -8.49 15.64
N GLU A 148 -24.43 -7.80 16.33
CA GLU A 148 -25.65 -7.28 15.70
C GLU A 148 -25.38 -6.07 14.81
N ILE A 149 -24.48 -5.16 15.19
CA ILE A 149 -24.13 -4.00 14.35
C ILE A 149 -23.37 -4.45 13.11
N SER A 150 -22.45 -5.41 13.22
CA SER A 150 -21.74 -5.94 12.04
C SER A 150 -22.69 -6.66 11.07
N GLN A 151 -23.71 -7.35 11.59
CA GLN A 151 -24.77 -7.94 10.77
C GLN A 151 -25.71 -6.90 10.16
N GLY A 152 -26.04 -5.82 10.89
CA GLY A 152 -26.83 -4.71 10.37
C GLY A 152 -26.12 -3.92 9.28
N ALA A 153 -24.79 -3.78 9.36
CA ALA A 153 -23.97 -3.08 8.37
C ALA A 153 -23.76 -3.85 7.06
N ASP A 154 -24.04 -5.16 7.04
CA ASP A 154 -23.94 -6.02 5.86
C ASP A 154 -25.27 -6.13 5.07
N ARG A 155 -26.37 -5.60 5.62
CA ARG A 155 -27.69 -5.58 4.95
C ARG A 155 -27.86 -4.34 4.07
#